data_AF-A0A9X8URR9-F1
#
_entry.id   AF-A0A9X8URR9-F1
#
_cell.length_a   1.000
_cell.length_b   1.000
_cell.length_c   1.000
_cell.angle_alpha   90.00
_cell.angle_beta   90.00
_cell.angle_gamma   90.00
#
_symmetry.space_group_name_H-M   'P 1'
#
loop_
_entity.id
_entity.type
_entity.pdbx_description
1 polymer ?
#
loop_
_entity_poly.entity_id
_entity_poly.type
_entity_poly.pdbx_seq_one_letter_code
_entity_poly.pdbx_strand_id
1 'polypeptide(L)'
;MATALVVVALLIAGAVLAWVAATRAAMQAASAADLSALAAADTARGLRPGDPCTVAALLAESNGALLAACTVEPDGQSVRVTTNVPVGFRALGIELYLAEAQARAGAPPLDAPGR
;
A
#
# COMPACT_ATOMS: atom_id res chain seq x y z
N MET A 1 39.69 -18.26 -12.37
CA MET A 1 39.27 -18.16 -10.95
C MET A 1 38.75 -16.77 -10.63
N ALA A 2 39.53 -15.70 -10.86
CA ALA A 2 39.09 -14.31 -10.62
C ALA A 2 37.83 -13.90 -11.40
N THR A 3 37.72 -14.30 -12.67
CA THR A 3 36.55 -13.99 -13.50
C THR A 3 35.25 -14.61 -12.97
N ALA A 4 35.31 -15.85 -12.47
CA ALA A 4 34.15 -16.51 -11.87
C ALA A 4 33.68 -15.79 -10.60
N LEU A 5 34.60 -15.33 -9.75
CA LEU A 5 34.26 -14.55 -8.56
C LEU A 5 33.60 -13.22 -8.92
N VAL A 6 34.10 -12.53 -9.95
CA VAL A 6 33.50 -11.27 -10.42
C VAL A 6 32.09 -11.50 -10.95
N VAL A 7 31.87 -12.54 -11.74
CA VAL A 7 30.51 -12.87 -12.26
C VAL A 7 29.55 -13.18 -11.11
N VAL A 8 29.96 -14.00 -10.13
CA VAL A 8 29.12 -14.31 -8.96
C VAL A 8 28.81 -13.05 -8.16
N ALA A 9 29.79 -12.17 -7.94
CA ALA A 9 29.58 -10.92 -7.22
C ALA A 9 28.57 -10.00 -7.95
N LEU A 10 28.65 -9.89 -9.28
CA LEU A 10 27.70 -9.11 -10.07
C LEU A 10 26.28 -9.70 -10.03
N LEU A 11 26.15 -11.03 -10.07
CA LEU A 11 24.84 -11.69 -9.95
C LEU A 11 24.21 -11.45 -8.57
N ILE A 12 25.00 -11.55 -7.49
CA ILE A 12 24.52 -11.27 -6.14
C ILE A 12 24.09 -9.80 -6.02
N ALA A 13 24.90 -8.87 -6.52
CA ALA A 13 24.57 -7.45 -6.50
C ALA A 13 23.26 -7.16 -7.26
N GLY A 14 23.10 -7.74 -8.45
CA GLY A 14 21.87 -7.62 -9.23
C GLY A 14 20.64 -8.17 -8.51
N ALA A 15 20.78 -9.35 -7.87
CA ALA A 15 19.70 -9.96 -7.09
C ALA A 15 19.31 -9.09 -5.88
N VAL A 16 20.28 -8.53 -5.15
CA VAL A 16 20.03 -7.63 -4.02
C VAL A 16 19.30 -6.36 -4.47
N LEU A 17 19.72 -5.75 -5.59
CA LEU A 17 19.06 -4.55 -6.11
C LEU A 17 17.61 -4.83 -6.53
N ALA A 18 17.36 -5.94 -7.22
CA ALA A 18 16.01 -6.36 -7.58
C ALA A 18 15.13 -6.60 -6.35
N TRP A 19 15.68 -7.26 -5.33
CA TRP A 19 14.98 -7.51 -4.07
C TRP A 19 14.63 -6.22 -3.31
N VAL A 20 15.57 -5.29 -3.23
CA VAL A 20 15.34 -3.98 -2.59
C VAL A 20 14.26 -3.21 -3.35
N ALA A 21 14.28 -3.19 -4.68
CA ALA A 21 13.24 -2.51 -5.45
C ALA A 21 11.84 -3.11 -5.20
N ALA A 22 11.72 -4.43 -5.19
CA ALA A 22 10.46 -5.11 -4.93
C ALA A 22 9.91 -4.84 -3.52
N THR A 23 10.78 -4.95 -2.50
CA THR A 23 10.39 -4.71 -1.10
C THR A 23 10.00 -3.26 -0.84
N ARG A 24 10.70 -2.30 -1.43
CA ARG A 24 10.37 -0.86 -1.33
C ARG A 24 8.96 -0.58 -1.80
N ALA A 25 8.57 -1.14 -2.93
CA ALA A 25 7.24 -0.96 -3.49
C ALA A 25 6.13 -1.59 -2.65
N ALA A 26 6.34 -2.82 -2.16
CA ALA A 26 5.40 -3.48 -1.28
C ALA A 26 5.19 -2.69 0.01
N MET A 27 6.29 -2.18 0.61
CA MET A 27 6.23 -1.36 1.81
C MET A 27 5.53 -0.02 1.55
N GLN A 28 5.78 0.60 0.39
CA GLN A 28 5.11 1.84 0.01
C GLN A 28 3.59 1.63 -0.13
N ALA A 29 3.17 0.57 -0.81
CA ALA A 29 1.75 0.23 -0.95
C ALA A 29 1.09 -0.01 0.40
N ALA A 30 1.72 -0.79 1.29
CA ALA A 30 1.22 -1.02 2.64
C ALA A 30 1.08 0.28 3.44
N SER A 31 2.11 1.13 3.43
CA SER A 31 2.06 2.41 4.14
C SER A 31 0.98 3.36 3.60
N ALA A 32 0.78 3.39 2.28
CA ALA A 32 -0.26 4.19 1.66
C ALA A 32 -1.66 3.69 2.04
N ALA A 33 -1.88 2.36 2.03
CA ALA A 33 -3.14 1.76 2.46
C ALA A 33 -3.46 2.08 3.92
N ASP A 34 -2.50 1.92 4.83
CA ASP A 34 -2.69 2.15 6.27
C ASP A 34 -3.04 3.62 6.58
N LEU A 35 -2.27 4.56 6.03
CA LEU A 35 -2.53 5.99 6.22
C LEU A 35 -3.88 6.39 5.65
N SER A 36 -4.21 5.89 4.46
CA SER A 36 -5.49 6.17 3.78
C SER A 36 -6.67 5.59 4.56
N ALA A 37 -6.55 4.37 5.07
CA ALA A 37 -7.57 3.74 5.89
C ALA A 37 -7.83 4.52 7.19
N LEU A 38 -6.77 4.94 7.89
CA LEU A 38 -6.89 5.74 9.12
C LEU A 38 -7.56 7.09 8.84
N ALA A 39 -7.13 7.79 7.80
CA ALA A 39 -7.72 9.08 7.44
C ALA A 39 -9.20 8.94 7.02
N ALA A 40 -9.55 7.88 6.29
CA ALA A 40 -10.92 7.59 5.92
C ALA A 40 -11.79 7.21 7.12
N ALA A 41 -11.27 6.42 8.06
CA ALA A 41 -11.95 6.11 9.31
C ALA A 41 -12.18 7.38 10.16
N ASP A 42 -11.19 8.27 10.25
CA ASP A 42 -11.34 9.54 10.97
C ASP A 42 -12.42 10.43 10.34
N THR A 43 -12.49 10.51 9.00
CA THR A 43 -13.57 11.23 8.32
C THR A 43 -14.93 10.58 8.51
N ALA A 44 -15.02 9.23 8.47
CA ALA A 44 -16.27 8.51 8.71
C ALA A 44 -16.78 8.75 10.13
N ARG A 45 -15.87 8.89 11.10
CA ARG A 45 -16.16 9.24 12.49
C ARG A 45 -16.41 10.74 12.72
N GLY A 46 -16.34 11.57 11.67
CA GLY A 46 -16.52 13.02 11.76
C GLY A 46 -15.37 13.76 12.46
N LEU A 47 -14.21 13.12 12.66
CA LEU A 47 -13.01 13.76 13.22
C LEU A 47 -12.29 14.64 12.20
N ARG A 48 -12.56 14.41 10.91
CA ARG A 48 -12.08 15.21 9.78
C ARG A 48 -13.24 15.53 8.83
N PRO A 49 -13.27 16.72 8.21
CA PRO A 49 -14.27 17.06 7.22
C PRO A 49 -14.02 16.35 5.89
N GLY A 50 -15.08 16.11 5.13
CA GLY A 50 -15.03 15.54 3.77
C GLY A 50 -15.63 14.15 3.67
N ASP A 51 -15.57 13.59 2.47
CA ASP A 51 -16.00 12.22 2.18
C ASP A 51 -14.85 11.23 2.42
N PRO A 52 -15.09 10.09 3.11
CA PRO A 52 -14.04 9.13 3.46
C PRO A 52 -13.23 8.59 2.29
N CYS A 53 -13.90 8.25 1.18
CA CYS A 53 -13.22 7.67 0.04
C CYS A 53 -12.49 8.73 -0.78
N THR A 54 -13.00 9.96 -0.79
CA THR A 54 -12.31 11.10 -1.40
C THR A 54 -11.01 11.42 -0.65
N VAL A 55 -11.04 11.44 0.68
CA VAL A 55 -9.84 11.66 1.50
C VAL A 55 -8.85 10.51 1.38
N ALA A 56 -9.33 9.26 1.33
CA ALA A 56 -8.48 8.09 1.05
C ALA A 56 -7.77 8.21 -0.30
N ALA A 57 -8.45 8.66 -1.35
CA ALA A 57 -7.86 8.81 -2.69
C ALA A 57 -6.73 9.85 -2.69
N LEU A 58 -6.97 11.02 -2.11
CA LEU A 58 -5.98 12.08 -2.00
C LEU A 58 -4.74 11.62 -1.22
N LEU A 59 -4.95 10.89 -0.13
CA LEU A 59 -3.86 10.39 0.69
C LEU A 59 -3.07 9.27 0.00
N ALA A 60 -3.75 8.36 -0.71
CA ALA A 60 -3.08 7.36 -1.54
C ALA A 60 -2.18 8.03 -2.59
N GLU A 61 -2.71 9.03 -3.32
CA GLU A 61 -1.98 9.74 -4.36
C GLU A 61 -0.75 10.48 -3.81
N SER A 62 -0.90 11.19 -2.68
CA SER A 62 0.23 11.84 -2.00
C SER A 62 1.34 10.88 -1.55
N ASN A 63 1.02 9.59 -1.35
CA ASN A 63 1.97 8.54 -0.99
C ASN A 63 2.50 7.75 -2.20
N GLY A 64 2.18 8.20 -3.42
CA GLY A 64 2.61 7.55 -4.67
C GLY A 64 1.86 6.25 -4.96
N ALA A 65 0.67 6.08 -4.40
CA ALA A 65 -0.23 4.97 -4.68
C ALA A 65 -1.51 5.47 -5.33
N LEU A 66 -2.25 4.56 -5.96
CA LEU A 66 -3.57 4.80 -6.52
C LEU A 66 -4.60 4.08 -5.68
N LEU A 67 -5.73 4.73 -5.40
CA LEU A 67 -6.86 4.07 -4.73
C LEU A 67 -7.49 3.07 -5.69
N ALA A 68 -7.45 1.78 -5.33
CA ALA A 68 -8.07 0.70 -6.10
C ALA A 68 -9.50 0.43 -5.62
N ALA A 69 -9.71 0.43 -4.31
CA ALA A 69 -11.02 0.28 -3.70
C ALA A 69 -11.10 1.03 -2.36
N CYS A 70 -12.29 1.54 -2.07
CA CYS A 70 -12.63 2.09 -0.76
C CYS A 70 -14.03 1.60 -0.39
N THR A 71 -14.18 1.09 0.84
CA THR A 71 -15.46 0.60 1.32
C THR A 71 -15.61 0.97 2.78
N VAL A 72 -16.65 1.76 3.09
CA VAL A 72 -17.08 2.01 4.46
C VAL A 72 -17.87 0.79 4.92
N GLU A 73 -17.47 0.19 6.03
CA GLU A 73 -18.14 -0.98 6.58
C GLU A 73 -19.50 -0.61 7.19
N PRO A 74 -20.40 -1.59 7.43
CA PRO A 74 -21.77 -1.32 7.88
C PRO A 74 -21.87 -0.64 9.25
N ASP A 75 -20.80 -0.69 10.06
CA ASP A 75 -20.69 0.02 11.33
C ASP A 75 -20.57 1.54 11.17
N GLY A 76 -20.33 2.03 9.93
CA GLY A 76 -20.18 3.45 9.61
C GLY A 76 -18.94 4.10 10.22
N GLN A 77 -18.07 3.31 10.87
CA GLN A 77 -16.89 3.80 11.58
C GLN A 77 -15.61 3.08 11.17
N SER A 78 -15.71 1.94 10.49
CA SER A 78 -14.59 1.24 9.90
C SER A 78 -14.55 1.46 8.39
N VAL A 79 -13.36 1.63 7.84
CA VAL A 79 -13.13 1.77 6.40
C VAL A 79 -12.03 0.80 5.97
N ARG A 80 -12.31 0.09 4.89
CA ARG A 80 -11.37 -0.76 4.17
C ARG A 80 -10.89 -0.03 2.93
N VAL A 81 -9.58 0.06 2.78
CA VAL A 81 -8.92 0.74 1.67
C VAL A 81 -7.95 -0.23 1.00
N THR A 82 -8.03 -0.31 -0.32
CA THR A 82 -7.08 -1.02 -1.16
C THR A 82 -6.36 -0.01 -2.03
N THR A 83 -5.02 -0.04 -2.02
CA THR A 83 -4.17 0.83 -2.83
C THR A 83 -3.23 0.03 -3.69
N ASN A 84 -2.95 0.54 -4.89
CA ASN A 84 -2.00 -0.02 -5.82
C ASN A 84 -0.83 0.94 -6.03
N VAL A 85 0.40 0.48 -5.84
CA VAL A 85 1.59 1.23 -6.25
C VAL A 85 2.02 0.74 -7.63
N PRO A 86 2.06 1.63 -8.64
CA PRO A 86 2.62 1.28 -9.93
C PRO A 86 4.13 1.09 -9.78
N VAL A 87 4.60 -0.16 -9.78
CA VAL A 87 6.03 -0.42 -9.85
C VAL A 87 6.49 -0.31 -11.27
N GLY A 88 6.92 0.89 -11.64
CA GLY A 88 7.52 1.16 -12.94
C GLY A 88 8.87 0.47 -13.09
N PHE A 89 8.89 -0.85 -13.30
CA PHE A 89 9.99 -1.48 -14.03
C PHE A 89 9.66 -1.34 -15.53
N ARG A 90 9.90 -0.15 -16.06
CA ARG A 90 9.82 0.10 -17.51
C ARG A 90 11.06 -0.48 -18.20
N ALA A 91 11.32 -1.76 -18.00
CA ALA A 91 12.30 -2.54 -18.73
C ALA A 91 11.56 -3.39 -19.75
N LEU A 92 11.90 -3.25 -21.04
CA LEU A 92 11.27 -3.95 -22.16
C LEU A 92 9.77 -3.66 -22.40
N GLY A 93 9.23 -2.53 -21.91
CA GLY A 93 7.87 -2.10 -22.27
C GLY A 93 6.74 -2.93 -21.65
N ILE A 94 7.03 -3.64 -20.55
CA ILE A 94 6.05 -4.45 -19.82
C ILE A 94 5.74 -3.74 -18.49
N GLU A 95 4.48 -3.36 -18.28
CA GLU A 95 3.96 -2.88 -16.97
C GLU A 95 3.86 -4.10 -16.04
N LEU A 96 4.98 -4.50 -15.44
CA LEU A 96 5.05 -5.65 -14.57
C LEU A 96 4.76 -5.24 -13.13
N TYR A 97 3.59 -5.66 -12.66
CA TYR A 97 3.08 -5.67 -11.29
C TYR A 97 2.52 -4.35 -10.76
N LEU A 98 1.34 -4.46 -10.16
CA LEU A 98 0.79 -3.50 -9.21
C LEU A 98 1.09 -4.08 -7.84
N ALA A 99 1.87 -3.38 -7.01
CA ALA A 99 1.97 -3.76 -5.60
C ALA A 99 0.65 -3.35 -4.94
N GLU A 100 -0.25 -4.31 -4.81
CA GLU A 100 -1.54 -4.13 -4.15
C GLU A 100 -1.38 -4.35 -2.65
N ALA A 101 -1.92 -3.43 -1.87
CA ALA A 101 -2.01 -3.55 -0.42
C ALA A 101 -3.40 -3.14 0.05
N GLN A 102 -3.88 -3.83 1.07
CA GLN A 102 -5.18 -3.56 1.67
C GLN A 102 -5.01 -3.33 3.16
N ALA A 103 -5.64 -2.28 3.67
CA ALA A 103 -5.70 -1.95 5.09
C ALA A 103 -7.15 -1.73 5.52
N ARG A 104 -7.41 -1.98 6.81
CA ARG A 104 -8.70 -1.70 7.46
C ARG A 104 -8.43 -0.92 8.73
N ALA A 105 -9.11 0.20 8.90
CA ALA A 105 -9.06 1.00 10.13
C ALA A 105 -10.47 1.33 10.60
N GLY A 106 -10.68 1.46 11.90
CA GLY A 106 -11.99 1.75 12.46
C GLY A 106 -12.02 1.66 13.98
N ALA A 107 -13.16 2.02 14.57
CA ALA A 107 -13.39 1.81 16.00
C ALA A 107 -13.44 0.30 16.31
N PRO A 108 -12.98 -0.12 17.51
CA PRO A 108 -13.16 -1.49 17.93
C PRO A 108 -14.67 -1.83 17.99
N PRO A 109 -15.09 -3.02 17.51
CA PRO A 109 -16.47 -3.47 17.64
C PRO A 109 -16.82 -3.58 19.13
N LEU A 110 -17.86 -2.87 19.57
CA LEU A 110 -18.27 -2.81 20.98
C LEU A 110 -19.07 -4.06 21.42
N ASP A 111 -19.43 -4.89 20.44
CA ASP A 111 -20.27 -6.08 20.50
C ASP A 111 -19.47 -7.38 20.25
N ALA A 112 -18.15 -7.29 20.05
CA ALA A 112 -17.29 -8.47 20.00
C ALA A 112 -17.04 -9.01 21.42
N PRO A 113 -17.40 -10.28 21.71
CA PRO A 113 -17.07 -10.89 22.99
C PRO A 113 -15.54 -10.92 23.16
N GLY A 114 -15.05 -10.29 24.24
CA GLY A 114 -13.63 -10.23 24.57
C GLY A 114 -13.04 -11.63 24.60
N ARG A 115 -12.01 -11.86 23.78
CA ARG A 115 -11.23 -13.09 23.78
C ARG A 115 -10.11 -12.99 24.82
#